data_AF-A0A5C3NN09-F1
#
_entry.id   AF-A0A5C3NN09-F1
#
_cell.length_a   1.000
_cell.length_b   1.000
_cell.length_c   1.000
_cell.angle_alpha   90.00
_cell.angle_beta   90.00
_cell.angle_gamma   90.00
#
_symmetry.space_group_name_H-M   'P 1'
#
loop_
_entity.id
_entity.type
_entity.pdbx_description
1 polymer ?
#
loop_
_entity_poly.entity_id
_entity_poly.type
_entity_poly.pdbx_seq_one_letter_code
_entity_poly.pdbx_strand_id
1 'polypeptide(L)'
;IPIPLTPNVKITAPLESLNESLRNWGYTNEDPSGFLKSFRKELAQVSADPVALVEFIKAKEAWVEAGDVLLDTMQYVLGEVIIDYLDGEVMRWLWMRVSSAAFKIQYKMTVVEVCLD
;
A
#
# COMPACT_ATOMS: atom_id res chain seq x y z
N ILE A 1 2.93 4.06 -9.93
CA ILE A 1 2.00 4.02 -11.08
C ILE A 1 0.65 3.68 -10.50
N PRO A 2 -0.38 4.52 -10.71
CA PRO A 2 -1.74 4.20 -10.27
C PRO A 2 -2.22 2.89 -10.90
N ILE A 3 -3.05 2.14 -10.17
CA ILE A 3 -3.81 1.03 -10.74
C ILE A 3 -4.56 1.58 -11.96
N PRO A 4 -4.37 1.02 -13.15
CA PRO A 4 -4.95 1.59 -14.35
C PRO A 4 -6.48 1.56 -14.30
N LEU A 5 -7.11 2.62 -14.79
CA LEU A 5 -8.56 2.66 -14.91
C LEU A 5 -9.04 1.87 -16.12
N THR A 6 -10.31 1.49 -16.10
CA THR A 6 -10.97 0.84 -17.23
C THR A 6 -12.13 1.70 -17.73
N PRO A 7 -12.57 1.49 -18.98
CA PRO A 7 -13.80 2.11 -19.48
C PRO A 7 -15.07 1.51 -18.86
N ASN A 8 -14.98 0.43 -18.07
CA ASN A 8 -16.14 -0.12 -17.39
C ASN A 8 -16.50 0.75 -16.18
N VAL A 9 -17.53 1.57 -16.35
CA VAL A 9 -18.03 2.56 -15.37
C VAL A 9 -18.35 1.96 -14.00
N LYS A 10 -18.68 0.67 -13.92
CA LYS A 10 -18.97 -0.01 -12.64
C LYS A 10 -17.73 -0.19 -11.78
N ILE A 11 -16.55 -0.21 -12.40
CA ILE A 11 -15.28 -0.46 -11.71
C ILE A 11 -14.36 0.76 -11.72
N THR A 12 -14.63 1.77 -12.55
CA THR A 12 -13.86 3.01 -12.59
C THR A 12 -13.83 3.72 -11.23
N ALA A 13 -14.98 3.97 -10.61
CA ALA A 13 -15.06 4.66 -9.32
C ALA A 13 -14.35 3.90 -8.17
N PRO A 14 -14.53 2.57 -8.01
CA PRO A 14 -13.71 1.79 -7.06
C PRO A 14 -12.20 1.90 -7.30
N LEU A 15 -11.75 1.88 -8.56
CA LEU A 15 -10.33 1.99 -8.89
C LEU A 15 -9.78 3.40 -8.66
N GLU A 16 -10.57 4.45 -8.88
CA GLU A 16 -10.21 5.83 -8.55
C GLU A 16 -10.04 6.01 -7.04
N SER A 17 -11.01 5.52 -6.27
CA SER A 17 -10.93 5.55 -4.80
C SER A 17 -9.71 4.77 -4.29
N LEU A 18 -9.44 3.58 -4.83
CA LEU A 18 -8.25 2.81 -4.47
C LEU A 18 -6.96 3.58 -4.79
N ASN A 19 -6.89 4.24 -5.94
CA ASN A 19 -5.73 5.05 -6.32
C ASN A 19 -5.52 6.27 -5.42
N GLU A 20 -6.61 6.87 -4.94
CA GLU A 20 -6.55 7.94 -3.97
C GLU A 20 -6.03 7.44 -2.62
N SER A 21 -6.57 6.32 -2.12
CA SER A 21 -6.10 5.70 -0.87
C SER A 21 -4.63 5.31 -0.94
N LEU A 22 -4.20 4.72 -2.07
CA LEU A 22 -2.78 4.43 -2.34
C LEU A 22 -1.90 5.69 -2.25
N ARG A 23 -2.36 6.79 -2.85
CA ARG A 23 -1.62 8.06 -2.83
C ARG A 23 -1.54 8.65 -1.43
N ASN A 24 -2.66 8.65 -0.70
CA ASN A 24 -2.73 9.18 0.66
C ASN A 24 -1.86 8.40 1.63
N TRP A 25 -1.76 7.08 1.45
CA TRP A 25 -0.85 6.23 2.22
C TRP A 25 0.64 6.44 1.87
N GLY A 26 0.94 7.09 0.74
CA GLY A 26 2.31 7.31 0.28
C GLY A 26 2.88 6.17 -0.56
N TYR A 27 2.02 5.42 -1.26
CA TYR A 27 2.46 4.32 -2.13
C TYR A 27 3.29 4.84 -3.31
N THR A 28 4.59 4.57 -3.24
CA THR A 28 5.53 4.73 -4.34
C THR A 28 5.77 3.37 -5.02
N ASN A 29 5.97 3.39 -6.34
CA ASN A 29 6.36 2.19 -7.11
C ASN A 29 7.86 1.89 -6.98
N GLU A 30 8.51 2.44 -5.95
CA GLU A 30 9.92 2.25 -5.70
C GLU A 30 10.23 0.78 -5.42
N ASP A 31 11.49 0.44 -5.67
CA ASP A 31 12.00 -0.88 -5.34
C ASP A 31 11.95 -1.09 -3.82
N PRO A 32 11.47 -2.26 -3.36
CA PRO A 32 11.39 -2.59 -1.93
C PRO A 32 12.69 -2.35 -1.15
N SER A 33 13.86 -2.53 -1.78
CA SER A 33 15.15 -2.30 -1.11
C SER A 33 15.43 -0.82 -0.82
N GLY A 34 14.91 0.09 -1.66
CA GLY A 34 15.03 1.54 -1.47
C GLY A 34 14.25 2.02 -0.25
N PHE A 35 13.09 1.42 0.00
CA PHE A 35 12.28 1.72 1.18
C PHE A 35 13.01 1.33 2.48
N LEU A 36 13.50 0.09 2.59
CA LEU A 36 14.21 -0.38 3.79
C LEU A 36 15.39 0.51 4.15
N LYS A 37 16.20 0.90 3.15
CA LYS A 37 17.35 1.78 3.35
C LYS A 37 16.92 3.16 3.87
N SER A 38 15.86 3.73 3.32
CA SER A 38 15.34 5.03 3.71
C SER A 38 14.74 5.00 5.11
N PHE A 39 13.95 3.97 5.41
CA PHE A 39 13.35 3.75 6.73
C PHE A 39 14.42 3.62 7.83
N ARG A 40 15.46 2.80 7.60
CA ARG A 40 16.58 2.67 8.56
C ARG A 40 17.31 3.99 8.80
N LYS A 41 17.42 4.83 7.76
CA LYS A 41 18.03 6.15 7.89
C LYS A 41 17.15 7.08 8.74
N GLU A 42 15.84 7.10 8.51
CA GLU A 42 14.88 7.84 9.35
C GLU A 42 14.96 7.39 10.81
N LEU A 43 14.90 6.08 11.05
CA LEU A 43 14.99 5.51 12.40
C LEU A 43 16.30 5.90 13.11
N ALA A 44 17.44 5.81 12.41
CA ALA A 44 18.73 6.19 12.97
C ALA A 44 18.85 7.70 13.29
N GLN A 45 18.07 8.56 12.64
CA GLN A 45 18.06 10.01 12.92
C GLN A 45 17.32 10.34 14.21
N VAL A 46 16.29 9.56 14.56
CA VAL A 46 15.45 9.80 15.74
C VAL A 46 15.84 8.92 16.94
N SER A 47 16.65 7.87 16.73
CA SER A 47 16.98 6.88 17.78
C SER A 47 17.76 7.43 18.97
N ALA A 48 18.46 8.56 18.81
CA ALA A 48 19.22 9.19 19.87
C ALA A 48 18.36 10.00 20.85
N ASP A 49 17.13 10.37 20.47
CA ASP A 49 16.18 11.11 21.31
C ASP A 49 15.00 10.19 21.67
N PRO A 50 14.87 9.77 22.94
CA PRO A 50 13.79 8.88 23.37
C PRO A 50 12.38 9.43 23.10
N VAL A 51 12.18 10.75 23.18
CA VAL A 51 10.86 11.34 22.94
C VAL A 51 10.53 11.29 21.45
N ALA A 52 11.48 11.71 20.61
CA ALA A 52 11.33 11.64 19.17
C ALA A 52 11.15 10.21 18.67
N LEU A 53 11.85 9.24 19.26
CA LEU A 53 11.71 7.83 18.93
C LEU A 53 10.31 7.30 19.25
N VAL A 54 9.75 7.63 20.41
CA VAL A 54 8.38 7.20 20.78
C VAL A 54 7.33 7.80 19.85
N GLU A 55 7.46 9.09 19.51
CA GLU A 55 6.54 9.73 18.56
C GLU A 55 6.66 9.14 17.16
N PHE A 56 7.89 8.84 16.72
CA PHE A 56 8.14 8.17 15.45
C PHE A 56 7.51 6.78 15.40
N ILE A 57 7.69 5.95 16.44
CA ILE A 57 7.09 4.61 16.51
C ILE A 57 5.58 4.70 16.39
N LYS A 58 4.92 5.55 17.19
CA LYS A 58 3.46 5.75 17.14
C LYS A 58 2.97 6.19 15.77
N ALA A 59 3.70 7.11 15.12
CA ALA A 59 3.35 7.57 13.78
C ALA A 59 3.48 6.44 12.74
N LYS A 60 4.47 5.55 12.88
CA LYS A 60 4.66 4.41 12.00
C LYS A 60 3.65 3.29 12.27
N GLU A 61 3.28 3.03 13.52
CA GLU A 61 2.18 2.11 13.88
C GLU A 61 0.86 2.57 13.24
N ALA A 62 0.49 3.85 13.40
CA ALA A 62 -0.72 4.39 12.76
C ALA A 62 -0.67 4.32 11.22
N TRP A 63 0.53 4.46 10.64
CA TRP A 63 0.73 4.28 9.21
C TRP A 63 0.59 2.82 8.75
N VAL A 64 1.01 1.86 9.57
CA VAL A 64 0.79 0.42 9.35
C VAL A 64 -0.70 0.10 9.43
N GLU A 65 -1.42 0.58 10.46
CA GLU A 65 -2.87 0.40 10.58
C GLU A 65 -3.64 0.95 9.37
N ALA A 66 -3.24 2.12 8.87
CA ALA A 66 -3.80 2.67 7.63
C ALA A 66 -3.49 1.80 6.40
N GLY A 67 -2.36 1.09 6.42
CA GLY A 67 -1.97 0.11 5.40
C GLY A 67 -2.85 -1.14 5.41
N ASP A 68 -3.23 -1.64 6.58
CA ASP A 68 -4.16 -2.77 6.70
C ASP A 68 -5.53 -2.44 6.10
N VAL A 69 -6.10 -1.28 6.44
CA VAL A 69 -7.36 -0.81 5.86
C VAL A 69 -7.28 -0.68 4.33
N LEU A 70 -6.11 -0.27 3.80
CA LEU A 70 -5.85 -0.20 2.37
C LEU A 70 -5.79 -1.59 1.73
N LEU A 71 -5.19 -2.58 2.40
CA LEU A 71 -5.16 -3.97 1.93
C LEU A 71 -6.56 -4.59 1.91
N ASP A 72 -7.40 -4.31 2.90
CA ASP A 72 -8.81 -4.72 2.90
C ASP A 72 -9.57 -4.13 1.71
N THR A 73 -9.33 -2.85 1.42
CA THR A 73 -9.91 -2.18 0.25
C THR A 73 -9.45 -2.83 -1.06
N MET A 74 -8.17 -3.21 -1.16
CA MET A 74 -7.64 -3.94 -2.32
C MET A 74 -8.28 -5.32 -2.46
N GLN A 75 -8.46 -6.03 -1.35
CA GLN A 75 -9.14 -7.33 -1.35
C GLN A 75 -10.58 -7.21 -1.82
N TYR A 76 -11.32 -6.19 -1.36
CA TYR A 76 -12.67 -5.91 -1.83
C TYR A 76 -12.70 -5.64 -3.34
N VAL A 77 -11.79 -4.79 -3.85
CA VAL A 77 -11.69 -4.50 -5.29
C VAL A 77 -11.36 -5.77 -6.09
N LEU A 78 -10.50 -6.64 -5.58
CA LEU A 78 -10.18 -7.90 -6.26
C LEU A 78 -11.36 -8.89 -6.25
N GLY A 79 -11.97 -9.08 -5.08
CA GLY A 79 -13.00 -10.08 -4.83
C GLY A 79 -14.36 -9.76 -5.44
N GLU A 80 -14.81 -8.51 -5.29
CA GLU A 80 -16.20 -8.12 -5.57
C GLU A 80 -16.32 -7.21 -6.79
N VAL A 81 -15.21 -6.60 -7.24
CA VAL A 81 -15.24 -5.62 -8.34
C VAL A 81 -14.57 -6.17 -9.60
N ILE A 82 -13.39 -6.79 -9.48
CA ILE A 82 -12.67 -7.31 -10.65
C ILE A 82 -13.25 -8.65 -11.11
N ILE A 83 -13.53 -9.58 -10.19
CA ILE A 83 -14.07 -10.90 -10.54
C ILE A 83 -15.48 -10.80 -11.13
N ASP A 84 -16.34 -9.94 -10.58
CA ASP A 84 -17.76 -9.90 -10.93
C ASP A 84 -18.09 -9.11 -12.21
N TYR A 85 -17.18 -8.24 -12.65
CA TYR A 85 -17.48 -7.26 -13.72
C TYR A 85 -16.51 -7.27 -14.89
N LEU A 86 -15.49 -8.13 -14.89
CA LEU A 86 -14.49 -8.19 -15.95
C LEU A 86 -14.23 -9.60 -16.44
N ASP A 87 -14.08 -9.71 -17.76
CA ASP A 87 -13.78 -10.97 -18.42
C ASP A 87 -12.32 -11.02 -18.92
N GLY A 88 -11.78 -12.24 -19.00
CA GLY A 88 -10.61 -12.57 -19.81
C GLY A 88 -9.33 -11.81 -19.43
N GLU A 89 -8.75 -11.11 -20.41
CA GLU A 89 -7.42 -10.49 -20.27
C GLU A 89 -7.42 -9.22 -19.42
N VAL A 90 -8.51 -8.43 -19.44
CA VAL A 90 -8.61 -7.18 -18.67
C VAL A 90 -8.65 -7.49 -17.18
N MET A 91 -9.44 -8.51 -16.79
CA MET A 91 -9.48 -9.04 -15.43
C MET A 91 -8.08 -9.47 -14.97
N ARG A 92 -7.43 -10.36 -15.74
CA ARG A 92 -6.08 -10.88 -15.40
C ARG A 92 -5.07 -9.77 -15.22
N TRP A 93 -5.09 -8.77 -16.10
CA TRP A 93 -4.15 -7.67 -16.05
C TRP A 93 -4.36 -6.77 -14.83
N LEU A 94 -5.60 -6.41 -14.49
CA LEU A 94 -5.89 -5.61 -13.29
C LEU A 94 -5.62 -6.38 -12.02
N TRP A 95 -6.01 -7.65 -11.98
CA TRP A 95 -5.70 -8.54 -10.87
C TRP A 95 -4.20 -8.51 -10.57
N MET A 96 -3.37 -8.76 -11.58
CA MET A 96 -1.91 -8.72 -11.46
C MET A 96 -1.40 -7.36 -10.93
N ARG A 97 -1.98 -6.24 -11.39
CA ARG A 97 -1.59 -4.89 -10.94
C ARG A 97 -1.93 -4.65 -9.47
N VAL A 98 -3.14 -4.98 -9.04
CA VAL A 98 -3.57 -4.78 -7.65
C VAL A 98 -2.82 -5.73 -6.72
N SER A 99 -2.70 -7.02 -7.06
CA SER A 99 -1.94 -7.99 -6.26
C SER A 99 -0.45 -7.60 -6.14
N SER A 100 0.16 -7.09 -7.22
CA SER A 100 1.54 -6.60 -7.16
C SER A 100 1.69 -5.38 -6.24
N ALA A 101 0.71 -4.47 -6.23
CA ALA A 101 0.71 -3.34 -5.31
C ALA A 101 0.51 -3.79 -3.85
N ALA A 102 -0.43 -4.70 -3.60
CA ALA A 102 -0.67 -5.29 -2.28
C ALA A 102 0.59 -5.93 -1.69
N PHE A 103 1.31 -6.74 -2.50
CA PHE A 103 2.57 -7.35 -2.07
C PHE A 103 3.61 -6.31 -1.64
N LYS A 104 3.73 -5.21 -2.38
CA LYS A 104 4.67 -4.13 -2.05
C LYS A 104 4.27 -3.39 -0.77
N ILE A 105 2.97 -3.19 -0.54
CA ILE A 105 2.45 -2.57 0.68
C ILE A 105 2.77 -3.45 1.88
N GLN A 106 2.40 -4.73 1.81
CA GLN A 106 2.71 -5.73 2.83
C GLN A 106 4.20 -5.76 3.14
N TYR A 107 5.06 -5.82 2.12
CA TYR A 107 6.50 -5.78 2.33
C TYR A 107 6.95 -4.54 3.12
N LYS A 108 6.46 -3.35 2.76
CA LYS A 108 6.84 -2.11 3.44
C LYS A 108 6.36 -2.10 4.90
N MET A 109 5.14 -2.60 5.16
CA MET A 109 4.60 -2.75 6.51
C MET A 109 5.43 -3.72 7.34
N THR A 110 5.74 -4.91 6.82
CA THR A 110 6.60 -5.88 7.49
C THR A 110 7.98 -5.32 7.78
N VAL A 111 8.55 -4.50 6.88
CA VAL A 111 9.82 -3.82 7.15
C VAL A 111 9.72 -2.88 8.34
N VAL A 112 8.62 -2.13 8.45
CA VAL A 112 8.40 -1.23 9.59
C VAL A 112 8.29 -2.05 10.88
N GLU A 113 7.41 -3.04 10.92
CA GLU A 113 7.19 -3.90 12.08
C GLU A 113 8.49 -4.53 12.57
N VAL A 114 9.21 -5.22 11.68
CA VAL A 114 10.48 -5.91 12.02
C VAL A 114 11.59 -4.95 12.48
N CYS A 115 11.57 -3.70 12.04
CA CYS A 115 12.59 -2.72 12.43
C CYS A 115 12.22 -1.94 13.70
N LEU A 116 10.96 -1.99 14.14
CA LEU A 116 10.47 -1.32 15.34
C LEU A 116 10.27 -2.29 16.52
N ASP A 117 10.12 -3.59 16.25
CA ASP A 117 10.24 -4.68 17.23
C ASP A 117 11.65 -4.78 17.85
#